data_AF-A0A0Q5L9A1-F1
#
_entry.id   AF-A0A0Q5L9A1-F1
#
_cell.length_a   1.000
_cell.length_b   1.000
_cell.length_c   1.000
_cell.angle_alpha   90.00
_cell.angle_beta   90.00
_cell.angle_gamma   90.00
#
_symmetry.space_group_name_H-M   'P 1'
#
loop_
_entity.id
_entity.type
_entity.pdbx_description
1 polymer ?
#
loop_
_entity_poly.entity_id
_entity_poly.type
_entity_poly.pdbx_seq_one_letter_code
_entity_poly.pdbx_strand_id
1 'polypeptide(L)'
;MTRLELRENSEWTPAPFPADVIERACLTGLFESRLTAAGAQVRPQLNRVGSVAVGEHELVVQPKAPFASVLFMLGYAADPGFRPDEVSGAGDSLVPAVAETYARLLERALGRGLLQGYRRSDESAVTVRGRIRFSDQMSRHGGQLLPVELTVDDYTVDIAENQILRAAVRVLLALSRISAAARRRLAHLDGQLAAVSSLPAGRELPRWRPSRLNERYHSSLRFAELVLARLAPTQTDGGVPVASFVVNMAEAFEGFVTAALTAAFAEISPGVSVGQFPTHLDEERHQPIRPDFVHTVGGAPTVVMDAKYKTGSPRVEDSYQMLAYCTVLGLAEGTLVYVADRTRDHEKMATIRRSGITIRTWRLDVGAAPARMLAQLHGLVADRVAAVRPLQRSGLASPVSGPLDTLGPTIDVDTTRGLK
;
A
#
# COMPACT_ATOMS: atom_id res chain seq x y z
N MET A 1 -29.26 5.72 16.01
CA MET A 1 -27.89 5.69 15.45
C MET A 1 -26.90 6.03 16.54
N THR A 2 -25.92 5.17 16.79
CA THR A 2 -24.90 5.39 17.83
C THR A 2 -23.54 5.39 17.16
N ARG A 3 -22.75 6.45 17.37
CA ARG A 3 -21.38 6.59 16.83
C ARG A 3 -20.42 6.76 18.01
N LEU A 4 -19.32 6.01 17.99
CA LEU A 4 -18.20 6.18 18.91
C LEU A 4 -16.96 6.56 18.10
N GLU A 5 -16.35 7.68 18.45
CA GLU A 5 -15.10 8.14 17.84
C GLU A 5 -13.99 8.12 18.88
N LEU A 6 -12.91 7.39 18.59
CA LEU A 6 -11.70 7.35 19.39
C LEU A 6 -10.53 7.87 18.57
N ARG A 7 -9.48 8.37 19.24
CA ARG A 7 -8.21 8.67 18.57
C ARG A 7 -7.34 7.42 18.54
N GLU A 8 -6.49 7.28 17.52
CA GLU A 8 -5.54 6.18 17.47
C GLU A 8 -4.69 6.10 18.75
N ASN A 9 -4.42 4.88 19.20
CA ASN A 9 -3.68 4.58 20.43
C ASN A 9 -4.28 5.22 21.71
N SER A 10 -5.59 5.52 21.74
CA SER A 10 -6.26 5.99 22.94
C SER A 10 -6.40 4.89 24.01
N GLU A 11 -6.60 5.31 25.24
CA GLU A 11 -6.87 4.43 26.37
C GLU A 11 -8.24 3.73 26.26
N TRP A 12 -8.46 2.74 27.13
CA TRP A 12 -9.72 2.01 27.28
C TRP A 12 -10.89 2.96 27.54
N THR A 13 -11.92 2.88 26.70
CA THR A 13 -13.09 3.77 26.74
C THR A 13 -14.38 2.95 26.85
N PRO A 14 -15.39 3.38 27.64
CA PRO A 14 -16.69 2.73 27.68
C PRO A 14 -17.33 2.60 26.29
N ALA A 15 -17.88 1.43 25.98
CA ALA A 15 -18.51 1.11 24.71
C ALA A 15 -20.02 0.95 24.90
N PRO A 16 -20.83 1.98 24.59
CA PRO A 16 -22.29 1.93 24.78
C PRO A 16 -22.98 1.18 23.62
N PHE A 17 -22.51 -0.04 23.35
CA PHE A 17 -22.99 -0.89 22.27
C PHE A 17 -23.37 -2.28 22.80
N PRO A 18 -24.32 -2.96 22.14
CA PRO A 18 -24.57 -4.38 22.37
C PRO A 18 -23.30 -5.24 22.23
N ALA A 19 -23.23 -6.35 22.97
CA ALA A 19 -22.05 -7.20 22.99
C ALA A 19 -21.69 -7.77 21.61
N ASP A 20 -22.68 -8.12 20.78
CA ASP A 20 -22.50 -8.61 19.42
C ASP A 20 -21.90 -7.55 18.49
N VAL A 21 -22.27 -6.28 18.68
CA VAL A 21 -21.67 -5.15 17.94
C VAL A 21 -20.21 -4.99 18.29
N ILE A 22 -19.86 -5.08 19.58
CA ILE A 22 -18.48 -4.98 20.06
C ILE A 22 -17.64 -6.14 19.52
N GLU A 23 -18.15 -7.38 19.63
CA GLU A 23 -17.48 -8.58 19.14
C GLU A 23 -17.20 -8.49 17.64
N ARG A 24 -18.22 -8.16 16.83
CA ARG A 24 -18.08 -7.97 15.39
C ARG A 24 -17.08 -6.86 15.05
N ALA A 25 -17.06 -5.76 15.81
CA ALA A 25 -16.08 -4.70 15.61
C ALA A 25 -14.65 -5.16 15.92
N CYS A 26 -14.45 -5.95 16.97
CA CYS A 26 -13.14 -6.52 17.31
C CYS A 26 -12.64 -7.54 16.28
N LEU A 27 -13.51 -8.35 15.68
CA LEU A 27 -13.16 -9.30 14.62
C LEU A 27 -12.56 -8.63 13.37
N THR A 28 -12.80 -7.33 13.17
CA THR A 28 -12.19 -6.57 12.07
C THR A 28 -10.72 -6.22 12.30
N GLY A 29 -10.22 -6.41 13.54
CA GLY A 29 -8.87 -6.00 13.95
C GLY A 29 -8.72 -4.51 14.25
N LEU A 30 -9.81 -3.72 14.24
CA LEU A 30 -9.73 -2.29 14.58
C LEU A 30 -9.65 -2.04 16.11
N PHE A 31 -10.34 -2.87 16.90
CA PHE A 31 -10.47 -2.70 18.34
C PHE A 31 -10.13 -3.96 19.11
N GLU A 32 -9.74 -3.77 20.37
CA GLU A 32 -9.78 -4.78 21.43
C GLU A 32 -10.90 -4.42 22.41
N SER A 33 -11.51 -5.42 23.01
CA SER A 33 -12.56 -5.24 24.02
C SER A 33 -12.20 -5.93 25.33
N ARG A 34 -12.69 -5.37 26.44
CA ARG A 34 -12.67 -6.03 27.76
C ARG A 34 -13.99 -5.79 28.48
N LEU A 35 -14.38 -6.74 29.33
CA LEU A 35 -15.53 -6.58 30.23
C LEU A 35 -15.04 -6.17 31.61
N THR A 36 -15.66 -5.15 32.19
CA THR A 36 -15.38 -4.66 33.55
C THR A 36 -16.67 -4.64 34.36
N ALA A 37 -16.57 -4.43 35.68
CA ALA A 37 -17.76 -4.23 36.54
C ALA A 37 -18.64 -3.05 36.10
N ALA A 38 -18.06 -2.05 35.42
CA ALA A 38 -18.77 -0.88 34.88
C ALA A 38 -19.32 -1.10 33.45
N GLY A 39 -19.18 -2.31 32.90
CA GLY A 39 -19.61 -2.66 31.53
C GLY A 39 -18.44 -2.88 30.56
N ALA A 40 -18.78 -3.02 29.29
CA ALA A 40 -17.82 -3.27 28.22
C ALA A 40 -17.03 -2.00 27.88
N GLN A 41 -15.73 -2.17 27.66
CA GLN A 41 -14.82 -1.13 27.21
C GLN A 41 -14.10 -1.58 25.96
N VAL A 42 -13.80 -0.63 25.07
CA VAL A 42 -13.01 -0.86 23.86
C VAL A 42 -11.81 0.07 23.81
N ARG A 43 -10.78 -0.36 23.10
CA ARG A 43 -9.56 0.38 22.82
C ARG A 43 -9.16 0.13 21.36
N PRO A 44 -8.68 1.12 20.60
CA PRO A 44 -8.09 0.89 19.28
C PRO A 44 -6.87 -0.03 19.37
N GLN A 45 -6.73 -0.96 18.43
CA GLN A 45 -5.47 -1.69 18.28
C GLN A 45 -4.33 -0.74 17.90
N LEU A 46 -3.10 -1.09 18.30
CA LEU A 46 -1.92 -0.26 18.08
C LEU A 46 -1.72 0.04 16.59
N ASN A 47 -1.59 1.32 16.25
CA ASN A 47 -1.43 1.82 14.88
C ASN A 47 -2.56 1.43 13.91
N ARG A 48 -3.71 0.95 14.39
CA ARG A 48 -4.87 0.64 13.55
C ARG A 48 -5.82 1.81 13.52
N VAL A 49 -6.19 2.27 12.33
CA VAL A 49 -7.16 3.35 12.14
C VAL A 49 -8.23 2.97 11.13
N GLY A 50 -9.32 3.73 11.14
CA GLY A 50 -10.39 3.62 10.16
C GLY A 50 -11.75 3.51 10.83
N SER A 51 -12.65 2.74 10.23
CA SER A 51 -14.05 2.70 10.67
C SER A 51 -14.66 1.32 10.49
N VAL A 52 -15.52 0.95 11.43
CA VAL A 52 -16.35 -0.25 11.37
C VAL A 52 -17.80 0.15 11.59
N ALA A 53 -18.67 -0.25 10.67
CA ALA A 53 -20.11 -0.13 10.79
C ALA A 53 -20.73 -1.52 10.98
N VAL A 54 -21.54 -1.67 12.03
CA VAL A 54 -22.32 -2.87 12.33
C VAL A 54 -23.78 -2.44 12.44
N GLY A 55 -24.54 -2.65 11.37
CA GLY A 55 -25.92 -2.17 11.28
C GLY A 55 -26.00 -0.64 11.43
N GLU A 56 -26.73 -0.17 12.44
CA GLU A 56 -26.93 1.25 12.74
C GLU A 56 -25.82 1.87 13.63
N HIS A 57 -24.82 1.07 14.02
CA HIS A 57 -23.71 1.49 14.89
C HIS A 57 -22.44 1.71 14.08
N GLU A 58 -21.66 2.72 14.45
CA GLU A 58 -20.34 2.97 13.87
C GLU A 58 -19.30 3.27 14.93
N LEU A 59 -18.15 2.64 14.77
CA LEU A 59 -16.97 2.87 15.58
C LEU A 59 -15.86 3.37 14.66
N VAL A 60 -15.28 4.53 14.99
CA VAL A 60 -14.23 5.18 14.19
C VAL A 60 -13.00 5.39 15.05
N VAL A 61 -11.84 5.10 14.47
CA VAL A 61 -10.53 5.45 15.02
C VAL A 61 -9.90 6.50 14.12
N GLN A 62 -9.75 7.71 14.66
CA GLN A 62 -9.19 8.87 13.98
C GLN A 62 -7.65 8.81 13.97
N PRO A 63 -6.99 8.90 12.80
CA PRO A 63 -5.53 8.97 12.71
C PRO A 63 -4.98 10.32 13.20
N LYS A 64 -3.67 10.39 13.45
CA LYS A 64 -2.94 11.68 13.60
C LYS A 64 -2.95 12.51 12.30
N ALA A 65 -3.08 11.85 11.16
CA ALA A 65 -3.15 12.46 9.83
C ALA A 65 -4.62 12.60 9.38
N PRO A 66 -4.96 13.62 8.57
CA PRO A 66 -6.24 13.66 7.85
C PRO A 66 -6.46 12.38 7.04
N PHE A 67 -7.70 11.93 6.90
CA PHE A 67 -8.01 10.73 6.10
C PHE A 67 -7.54 10.84 4.65
N ALA A 68 -7.55 12.04 4.06
CA ALA A 68 -6.96 12.26 2.74
C ALA A 68 -5.46 11.95 2.71
N SER A 69 -4.70 12.34 3.73
CA SER A 69 -3.28 11.98 3.84
C SER A 69 -3.11 10.47 3.99
N VAL A 70 -3.98 9.79 4.74
CA VAL A 70 -3.95 8.32 4.87
C VAL A 70 -4.19 7.63 3.51
N LEU A 71 -5.23 8.05 2.79
CA LEU A 71 -5.53 7.51 1.46
C LEU A 71 -4.41 7.81 0.46
N PHE A 72 -3.82 9.00 0.53
CA PHE A 72 -2.68 9.37 -0.29
C PHE A 72 -1.45 8.51 0.02
N MET A 73 -1.10 8.31 1.30
CA MET A 73 0.02 7.46 1.69
C MET A 73 -0.16 6.04 1.16
N LEU A 74 -1.35 5.45 1.30
CA LEU A 74 -1.62 4.10 0.78
C LEU A 74 -1.57 4.03 -0.75
N GLY A 75 -2.16 5.01 -1.44
CA GLY A 75 -2.16 5.06 -2.91
C GLY A 75 -0.74 5.25 -3.46
N TYR A 76 0.01 6.20 -2.90
CA TYR A 76 1.37 6.51 -3.32
C TYR A 76 2.37 5.40 -2.98
N ALA A 77 2.20 4.70 -1.85
CA ALA A 77 3.00 3.53 -1.50
C ALA A 77 2.84 2.39 -2.53
N ALA A 78 1.63 2.21 -3.06
CA ALA A 78 1.35 1.23 -4.09
C ALA A 78 1.84 1.69 -5.49
N ASP A 79 1.75 2.99 -5.77
CA ASP A 79 2.16 3.60 -7.03
C ASP A 79 2.56 5.07 -6.84
N PRO A 80 3.85 5.42 -6.97
CA PRO A 80 4.32 6.81 -6.93
C PRO A 80 3.69 7.73 -7.99
N GLY A 81 3.03 7.18 -9.02
CA GLY A 81 2.23 7.93 -9.99
C GLY A 81 0.93 8.50 -9.42
N PHE A 82 0.50 8.08 -8.23
CA PHE A 82 -0.73 8.54 -7.57
C PHE A 82 -0.62 10.01 -7.17
N ARG A 83 -1.46 10.86 -7.75
CA ARG A 83 -1.25 12.31 -7.69
C ARG A 83 -1.87 12.92 -6.44
N PRO A 84 -1.23 13.94 -5.82
CA PRO A 84 -1.80 14.71 -4.72
C PRO A 84 -3.23 15.22 -4.93
N ASP A 85 -3.58 15.60 -6.16
CA ASP A 85 -4.90 16.16 -6.52
C ASP A 85 -6.01 15.11 -6.70
N GLU A 86 -5.67 13.83 -6.61
CA GLU A 86 -6.64 12.73 -6.75
C GLU A 86 -7.41 12.48 -5.44
N VAL A 87 -6.84 12.81 -4.29
CA VAL A 87 -7.48 12.66 -2.98
C VAL A 87 -8.10 13.98 -2.52
N SER A 88 -9.35 13.93 -2.07
CA SER A 88 -10.05 15.07 -1.46
C SER A 88 -10.28 14.82 0.02
N GLY A 89 -9.98 15.83 0.84
CA GLY A 89 -10.01 15.76 2.31
C GLY A 89 -11.29 16.25 2.97
N ALA A 90 -12.41 16.30 2.27
CA ALA A 90 -13.67 16.70 2.87
C ALA A 90 -14.39 15.48 3.48
N GLY A 91 -14.18 15.21 4.78
CA GLY A 91 -15.00 14.26 5.53
C GLY A 91 -14.41 13.78 6.87
N ASP A 92 -15.28 13.60 7.86
CA ASP A 92 -14.93 13.13 9.22
C ASP A 92 -14.91 11.59 9.36
N SER A 93 -15.09 10.85 8.25
CA SER A 93 -15.08 9.39 8.21
C SER A 93 -14.39 8.88 6.94
N LEU A 94 -13.64 7.79 7.10
CA LEU A 94 -12.80 7.21 6.07
C LEU A 94 -13.61 6.60 4.93
N VAL A 95 -14.71 5.90 5.23
CA VAL A 95 -15.55 5.23 4.22
C VAL A 95 -16.16 6.22 3.22
N PRO A 96 -16.80 7.33 3.64
CA PRO A 96 -17.24 8.38 2.71
C PRO A 96 -16.10 8.95 1.86
N ALA A 97 -14.93 9.19 2.46
CA ALA A 97 -13.76 9.74 1.76
C ALA A 97 -13.22 8.77 0.70
N VAL A 98 -13.20 7.47 0.99
CA VAL A 98 -12.84 6.40 0.05
C VAL A 98 -13.83 6.37 -1.12
N ALA A 99 -15.13 6.37 -0.84
CA ALA A 99 -16.17 6.29 -1.87
C ALA A 99 -16.15 7.49 -2.82
N GLU A 100 -16.02 8.70 -2.28
CA GLU A 100 -15.97 9.95 -3.03
C GLU A 100 -14.66 10.09 -3.82
N THR A 101 -13.53 9.64 -3.27
CA THR A 101 -12.25 9.59 -3.99
C THR A 101 -12.30 8.59 -5.14
N TYR A 102 -12.83 7.40 -4.91
CA TYR A 102 -12.96 6.39 -5.95
C TYR A 102 -13.91 6.82 -7.07
N ALA A 103 -15.06 7.42 -6.73
CA ALA A 103 -15.99 7.96 -7.71
C ALA A 103 -15.32 8.94 -8.66
N ARG A 104 -14.54 9.92 -8.15
CA ARG A 104 -13.82 10.89 -8.98
C ARG A 104 -12.74 10.25 -9.86
N LEU A 105 -11.97 9.32 -9.30
CA LEU A 105 -10.94 8.59 -10.05
C LEU A 105 -11.57 7.81 -11.23
N LEU A 106 -12.69 7.14 -10.96
CA LEU A 106 -13.40 6.36 -11.96
C LEU A 106 -14.10 7.25 -13.00
N GLU A 107 -14.69 8.38 -12.61
CA GLU A 107 -15.24 9.38 -13.54
C GLU A 107 -14.18 9.87 -14.54
N ARG A 108 -12.97 10.20 -14.05
CA ARG A 108 -11.84 10.60 -14.91
C ARG A 108 -11.43 9.47 -15.85
N ALA A 109 -11.33 8.24 -15.34
CA ALA A 109 -10.94 7.06 -16.11
C ALA A 109 -11.93 6.73 -17.24
N LEU A 110 -13.24 6.75 -16.93
CA LEU A 110 -14.31 6.43 -17.86
C LEU A 110 -14.75 7.59 -18.75
N GLY A 111 -14.25 8.82 -18.50
CA GLY A 111 -14.64 10.02 -19.26
C GLY A 111 -14.40 9.95 -20.77
N ARG A 112 -13.56 9.01 -21.23
CA ARG A 112 -13.30 8.73 -22.67
C ARG A 112 -13.95 7.42 -23.16
N GLY A 113 -14.93 6.91 -22.43
CA GLY A 113 -15.56 5.61 -22.67
C GLY A 113 -14.80 4.43 -22.04
N LEU A 114 -15.44 3.26 -22.04
CA LEU A 114 -14.85 2.04 -21.51
C LEU A 114 -13.65 1.60 -22.35
N LEU A 115 -12.59 1.16 -21.68
CA LEU A 115 -11.50 0.46 -22.34
C LEU A 115 -12.03 -0.86 -22.90
N GLN A 116 -11.74 -1.13 -24.16
CA GLN A 116 -11.96 -2.40 -24.82
C GLN A 116 -10.63 -3.11 -25.00
N GLY A 117 -10.63 -4.43 -24.83
CA GLY A 117 -9.44 -5.25 -25.02
C GLY A 117 -9.82 -6.63 -25.52
N TYR A 118 -8.80 -7.35 -25.99
CA TYR A 118 -8.97 -8.74 -26.41
C TYR A 118 -9.04 -9.64 -25.20
N ARG A 119 -10.12 -10.41 -25.09
CA ARG A 119 -10.25 -11.47 -24.10
C ARG A 119 -10.30 -12.80 -24.82
N ARG A 120 -9.39 -13.69 -24.40
CA ARG A 120 -9.37 -15.07 -24.84
C ARG A 120 -10.48 -15.84 -24.12
N SER A 121 -11.45 -16.34 -24.87
CA SER A 121 -12.56 -17.16 -24.38
C SER A 121 -12.48 -18.54 -25.01
N ASP A 122 -12.76 -19.56 -24.21
CA ASP A 122 -12.94 -20.91 -24.71
C ASP A 122 -14.44 -21.20 -24.81
N GLU A 123 -14.92 -21.58 -25.99
CA GLU A 123 -16.33 -21.81 -26.25
C GLU A 123 -16.56 -23.05 -27.14
N SER A 124 -17.77 -23.63 -27.03
CA SER A 124 -18.24 -24.70 -27.91
C SER A 124 -19.25 -24.10 -28.88
N ALA A 125 -18.90 -23.95 -30.16
CA ALA A 125 -19.77 -23.29 -31.14
C ALA A 125 -19.97 -24.11 -32.41
N VAL A 126 -21.10 -23.89 -33.10
CA VAL A 126 -21.39 -24.56 -34.38
C VAL A 126 -20.69 -23.91 -35.58
N THR A 127 -20.06 -22.75 -35.38
CA THR A 127 -19.31 -22.01 -36.41
C THR A 127 -17.88 -21.79 -35.97
N VAL A 128 -16.91 -21.99 -36.86
CA VAL A 128 -15.49 -21.78 -36.54
C VAL A 128 -15.15 -20.28 -36.63
N ARG A 129 -14.90 -19.66 -35.48
CA ARG A 129 -14.41 -18.28 -35.36
C ARG A 129 -13.24 -18.22 -34.39
N GLY A 130 -12.05 -18.65 -34.82
CA GLY A 130 -10.86 -18.65 -33.96
C GLY A 130 -10.04 -19.92 -34.11
N ARG A 131 -9.32 -20.29 -33.06
CA ARG A 131 -8.44 -21.46 -33.07
C ARG A 131 -9.16 -22.69 -32.52
N ILE A 132 -9.24 -23.76 -33.31
CA ILE A 132 -9.81 -25.04 -32.87
C ILE A 132 -8.90 -25.69 -31.81
N ARG A 133 -9.52 -26.13 -30.71
CA ARG A 133 -8.89 -26.89 -29.63
C ARG A 133 -9.03 -28.39 -29.89
N PHE A 134 -8.23 -28.91 -30.83
CA PHE A 134 -8.33 -30.30 -31.29
C PHE A 134 -8.26 -31.34 -30.16
N SER A 135 -7.41 -31.14 -29.15
CA SER A 135 -7.30 -32.05 -28.01
C SER A 135 -8.61 -32.13 -27.20
N ASP A 136 -9.25 -30.99 -26.96
CA ASP A 136 -10.53 -30.93 -26.24
C ASP A 136 -11.68 -31.43 -27.09
N GLN A 137 -11.65 -31.18 -28.41
CA GLN A 137 -12.63 -31.71 -29.36
C GLN A 137 -12.67 -33.24 -29.34
N MET A 138 -11.49 -33.88 -29.45
CA MET A 138 -11.42 -35.33 -29.44
C MET A 138 -11.84 -35.92 -28.09
N SER A 139 -11.45 -35.26 -26.99
CA SER A 139 -11.74 -35.73 -25.64
C SER A 139 -13.20 -35.56 -25.23
N ARG A 140 -13.84 -34.44 -25.58
CA ARG A 140 -15.22 -34.11 -25.16
C ARG A 140 -16.28 -34.65 -26.11
N HIS A 141 -15.99 -34.68 -27.40
CA HIS A 141 -17.00 -34.94 -28.43
C HIS A 141 -16.77 -36.25 -29.21
N GLY A 142 -15.72 -37.01 -28.91
CA GLY A 142 -15.58 -38.41 -29.34
C GLY A 142 -15.71 -38.66 -30.85
N GLY A 143 -15.35 -37.68 -31.69
CA GLY A 143 -15.49 -37.74 -33.15
C GLY A 143 -16.68 -36.98 -33.74
N GLN A 144 -17.55 -36.38 -32.92
CA GLN A 144 -18.55 -35.43 -33.41
C GLN A 144 -17.89 -34.14 -33.91
N LEU A 145 -18.31 -33.68 -35.09
CA LEU A 145 -17.76 -32.50 -35.77
C LEU A 145 -18.29 -31.19 -35.19
N LEU A 146 -19.45 -31.20 -34.53
CA LEU A 146 -20.10 -30.03 -33.94
C LEU A 146 -20.71 -30.38 -32.58
N PRO A 147 -20.74 -29.45 -31.61
CA PRO A 147 -20.07 -28.14 -31.64
C PRO A 147 -18.53 -28.28 -31.63
N VAL A 148 -17.85 -27.30 -32.19
CA VAL A 148 -16.38 -27.22 -32.20
C VAL A 148 -15.91 -26.49 -30.94
N GLU A 149 -14.99 -27.10 -30.21
CA GLU A 149 -14.25 -26.44 -29.13
C GLU A 149 -13.25 -25.45 -29.73
N LEU A 150 -13.48 -24.17 -29.47
CA LEU A 150 -12.73 -23.05 -30.01
C LEU A 150 -12.10 -22.25 -28.88
N THR A 151 -10.97 -21.63 -29.20
CA THR A 151 -10.48 -20.48 -28.47
C THR A 151 -10.60 -19.24 -29.36
N VAL A 152 -11.34 -18.24 -28.89
CA VAL A 152 -11.66 -17.00 -29.59
C VAL A 152 -11.04 -15.82 -28.85
N ASP A 153 -10.57 -14.83 -29.59
CA ASP A 153 -10.13 -13.55 -29.03
C ASP A 153 -11.20 -12.50 -29.32
N ASP A 154 -12.06 -12.24 -28.34
CA ASP A 154 -13.15 -11.28 -28.47
C ASP A 154 -12.70 -9.88 -28.07
N TYR A 155 -12.94 -8.90 -28.93
CA TYR A 155 -12.76 -7.49 -28.58
C TYR A 155 -13.96 -7.01 -27.77
N THR A 156 -13.79 -6.91 -26.46
CA THR A 156 -14.88 -6.73 -25.50
C THR A 156 -14.54 -5.68 -24.45
N VAL A 157 -15.58 -5.13 -23.81
CA VAL A 157 -15.44 -4.33 -22.59
C VAL A 157 -15.27 -5.21 -21.35
N ASP A 158 -15.56 -6.52 -21.43
CA ASP A 158 -15.45 -7.45 -20.30
C ASP A 158 -14.01 -7.94 -20.06
N ILE A 159 -13.11 -6.99 -19.85
CA ILE A 159 -11.68 -7.19 -19.55
C ILE A 159 -11.40 -7.10 -18.05
N ALA A 160 -10.26 -7.64 -17.62
CA ALA A 160 -9.83 -7.67 -16.22
C ALA A 160 -9.90 -6.29 -15.56
N GLU A 161 -9.44 -5.26 -16.24
CA GLU A 161 -9.46 -3.88 -15.74
C GLU A 161 -10.88 -3.43 -15.39
N ASN A 162 -11.83 -3.52 -16.33
CA ASN A 162 -13.19 -3.09 -16.08
C ASN A 162 -13.88 -3.94 -15.00
N GLN A 163 -13.55 -5.23 -14.90
CA GLN A 163 -14.09 -6.13 -13.86
C GLN A 163 -13.66 -5.70 -12.45
N ILE A 164 -12.37 -5.37 -12.28
CA ILE A 164 -11.83 -4.86 -11.02
C ILE A 164 -12.51 -3.53 -10.66
N LEU A 165 -12.61 -2.61 -11.63
CA LEU A 165 -13.25 -1.32 -11.41
C LEU A 165 -14.71 -1.49 -10.96
N ARG A 166 -15.48 -2.33 -11.65
CA ARG A 166 -16.88 -2.61 -11.31
C ARG A 166 -17.01 -3.28 -9.94
N ALA A 167 -16.13 -4.21 -9.61
CA ALA A 167 -16.15 -4.89 -8.31
C ALA A 167 -16.00 -3.89 -7.15
N ALA A 168 -15.05 -2.96 -7.24
CA ALA A 168 -14.86 -1.94 -6.22
C ALA A 168 -16.07 -1.00 -6.10
N VAL A 169 -16.72 -0.62 -7.23
CA VAL A 169 -17.96 0.17 -7.21
C VAL A 169 -19.04 -0.56 -6.42
N ARG A 170 -19.25 -1.85 -6.69
CA ARG A 170 -20.28 -2.66 -6.03
C ARG A 170 -20.02 -2.85 -4.54
N VAL A 171 -18.77 -3.08 -4.15
CA VAL A 171 -18.37 -3.15 -2.73
C VAL A 171 -18.71 -1.84 -2.01
N LEU A 172 -18.39 -0.68 -2.62
CA LEU A 172 -18.71 0.62 -2.04
C LEU A 172 -20.21 0.91 -1.99
N LEU A 173 -20.98 0.51 -3.00
CA LEU A 173 -22.45 0.67 -3.02
C LEU A 173 -23.14 -0.19 -1.96
N ALA A 174 -22.58 -1.34 -1.60
CA ALA A 174 -23.09 -2.21 -0.55
C ALA A 174 -22.93 -1.62 0.86
N LEU A 175 -22.11 -0.58 1.02
CA LEU A 175 -21.93 0.10 2.30
C LEU A 175 -23.13 0.98 2.60
N SER A 176 -23.65 0.93 3.83
CA SER A 176 -24.72 1.82 4.28
C SER A 176 -24.26 3.27 4.43
N ARG A 177 -22.99 3.50 4.79
CA ARG A 177 -22.44 4.80 5.22
C ARG A 177 -21.60 5.54 4.17
N ILE A 178 -22.12 5.66 2.94
CA ILE A 178 -21.56 6.56 1.92
C ILE A 178 -22.48 7.76 1.70
N SER A 179 -21.93 8.91 1.34
CA SER A 179 -22.72 10.12 1.09
C SER A 179 -23.71 9.90 -0.06
N ALA A 180 -24.87 10.58 -0.02
CA ALA A 180 -25.85 10.48 -1.10
C ALA A 180 -25.28 10.94 -2.46
N ALA A 181 -24.36 11.91 -2.46
CA ALA A 181 -23.64 12.33 -3.65
C ALA A 181 -22.74 11.21 -4.20
N ALA A 182 -21.90 10.61 -3.35
CA ALA A 182 -21.04 9.49 -3.75
C ALA A 182 -21.86 8.28 -4.22
N ARG A 183 -22.95 7.95 -3.53
CA ARG A 183 -23.86 6.85 -3.93
C ARG A 183 -24.43 7.07 -5.32
N ARG A 184 -24.94 8.27 -5.62
CA ARG A 184 -25.48 8.59 -6.95
C ARG A 184 -24.42 8.48 -8.04
N ARG A 185 -23.22 9.02 -7.81
CA ARG A 185 -22.09 8.93 -8.74
C ARG A 185 -21.69 7.48 -8.99
N LEU A 186 -21.48 6.70 -7.93
CA LEU A 186 -21.12 5.28 -8.02
C LEU A 186 -22.20 4.45 -8.74
N ALA A 187 -23.48 4.69 -8.47
CA ALA A 187 -24.58 4.01 -9.15
C ALA A 187 -24.59 4.32 -10.66
N HIS A 188 -24.34 5.57 -11.03
CA HIS A 188 -24.21 5.96 -12.44
C HIS A 188 -23.01 5.24 -13.11
N LEU A 189 -21.86 5.17 -12.43
CA LEU A 189 -20.67 4.48 -12.93
C LEU A 189 -20.87 2.95 -13.04
N ASP A 190 -21.57 2.30 -12.10
CA ASP A 190 -21.94 0.87 -12.26
C ASP A 190 -22.83 0.65 -13.48
N GLY A 191 -23.74 1.60 -13.75
CA GLY A 191 -24.58 1.58 -14.96
C GLY A 191 -23.77 1.67 -16.25
N GLN A 192 -22.70 2.48 -16.29
CA GLN A 192 -21.78 2.51 -17.44
C GLN A 192 -21.05 1.17 -17.62
N LEU A 193 -20.75 0.48 -16.52
CA LEU A 193 -20.09 -0.84 -16.50
C LEU A 193 -21.09 -2.01 -16.61
N ALA A 194 -22.35 -1.77 -16.99
CA ALA A 194 -23.40 -2.79 -16.98
C ALA A 194 -23.08 -4.06 -17.78
N ALA A 195 -22.39 -3.90 -18.92
CA ALA A 195 -21.97 -4.99 -19.81
C ALA A 195 -20.73 -5.78 -19.33
N VAL A 196 -20.12 -5.38 -18.21
CA VAL A 196 -18.92 -6.02 -17.65
C VAL A 196 -19.32 -7.06 -16.62
N SER A 197 -18.78 -8.28 -16.70
CA SER A 197 -19.09 -9.35 -15.77
C SER A 197 -18.74 -8.97 -14.34
N SER A 198 -19.55 -9.40 -13.37
CA SER A 198 -19.26 -9.17 -11.96
C SER A 198 -18.31 -10.22 -11.40
N LEU A 199 -17.31 -9.79 -10.62
CA LEU A 199 -16.45 -10.70 -9.88
C LEU A 199 -17.21 -11.22 -8.64
N PRO A 200 -17.35 -12.55 -8.46
CA PRO A 200 -17.89 -13.11 -7.23
C PRO A 200 -17.02 -12.76 -6.03
N ALA A 201 -17.65 -12.55 -4.87
CA ALA A 201 -16.93 -12.31 -3.62
C ALA A 201 -16.00 -13.50 -3.29
N GLY A 202 -14.80 -13.20 -2.79
CA GLY A 202 -13.82 -14.21 -2.40
C GLY A 202 -13.04 -14.87 -3.54
N ARG A 203 -13.33 -14.56 -4.81
CA ARG A 203 -12.49 -14.99 -5.94
C ARG A 203 -11.25 -14.09 -6.05
N GLU A 204 -10.12 -14.67 -6.44
CA GLU A 204 -8.92 -13.89 -6.77
C GLU A 204 -9.23 -12.85 -7.84
N LEU A 205 -8.70 -11.64 -7.67
CA LEU A 205 -8.83 -10.58 -8.65
C LEU A 205 -8.11 -10.98 -9.94
N PRO A 206 -8.70 -10.73 -11.12
CA PRO A 206 -8.01 -10.94 -12.37
C PRO A 206 -6.77 -10.04 -12.43
N ARG A 207 -5.70 -10.49 -13.08
CA ARG A 207 -4.47 -9.70 -13.20
C ARG A 207 -4.57 -8.75 -14.38
N TRP A 208 -4.14 -7.51 -14.19
CA TRP A 208 -3.92 -6.54 -15.25
C TRP A 208 -2.45 -6.09 -15.25
N ARG A 209 -1.98 -5.52 -16.36
CA ARG A 209 -0.62 -4.99 -16.47
C ARG A 209 -0.65 -3.52 -16.91
N PRO A 210 0.12 -2.63 -16.27
CA PRO A 210 0.30 -1.27 -16.76
C PRO A 210 0.79 -1.26 -18.20
N SER A 211 0.12 -0.48 -19.04
CA SER A 211 0.47 -0.24 -20.44
C SER A 211 0.02 1.17 -20.83
N ARG A 212 0.51 1.68 -21.97
CA ARG A 212 0.07 2.97 -22.51
C ARG A 212 -1.42 2.99 -22.87
N LEU A 213 -2.00 1.83 -23.19
CA LEU A 213 -3.42 1.71 -23.58
C LEU A 213 -4.36 1.90 -22.38
N ASN A 214 -3.96 1.43 -21.20
CA ASN A 214 -4.75 1.51 -19.97
C ASN A 214 -4.21 2.56 -18.99
N GLU A 215 -3.30 3.43 -19.40
CA GLU A 215 -2.70 4.49 -18.56
C GLU A 215 -3.74 5.32 -17.81
N ARG A 216 -4.83 5.70 -18.50
CA ARG A 216 -5.94 6.46 -17.88
C ARG A 216 -6.70 5.72 -16.77
N TYR A 217 -6.50 4.40 -16.64
CA TYR A 217 -7.13 3.57 -15.61
C TYR A 217 -6.19 3.25 -14.46
N HIS A 218 -4.89 3.58 -14.51
CA HIS A 218 -3.94 3.11 -13.50
C HIS A 218 -4.33 3.55 -12.09
N SER A 219 -4.58 4.84 -11.86
CA SER A 219 -4.99 5.35 -10.55
C SER A 219 -6.29 4.70 -10.04
N SER A 220 -7.29 4.51 -10.90
CA SER A 220 -8.57 3.92 -10.50
C SER A 220 -8.45 2.42 -10.24
N LEU A 221 -7.67 1.68 -11.04
CA LEU A 221 -7.42 0.24 -10.84
C LEU A 221 -6.67 -0.02 -9.54
N ARG A 222 -5.61 0.75 -9.28
CA ARG A 222 -4.84 0.63 -8.03
C ARG A 222 -5.69 0.97 -6.81
N PHE A 223 -6.50 2.02 -6.89
CA PHE A 223 -7.41 2.35 -5.80
C PHE A 223 -8.51 1.30 -5.63
N ALA A 224 -9.01 0.71 -6.73
CA ALA A 224 -9.96 -0.40 -6.69
C ALA A 224 -9.36 -1.63 -6.00
N GLU A 225 -8.11 -1.99 -6.30
CA GLU A 225 -7.38 -3.07 -5.60
C GLU A 225 -7.27 -2.78 -4.10
N LEU A 226 -6.95 -1.54 -3.71
CA LEU A 226 -6.90 -1.12 -2.31
C LEU A 226 -8.26 -1.23 -1.62
N VAL A 227 -9.34 -0.80 -2.28
CA VAL A 227 -10.71 -0.95 -1.77
C VAL A 227 -11.03 -2.43 -1.60
N LEU A 228 -10.83 -3.25 -2.63
CA LEU A 228 -11.17 -4.68 -2.60
C LEU A 228 -10.34 -5.47 -1.59
N ALA A 229 -9.10 -5.05 -1.31
CA ALA A 229 -8.25 -5.68 -0.30
C ALA A 229 -8.62 -5.31 1.14
N ARG A 230 -9.24 -4.15 1.37
CA ARG A 230 -9.44 -3.58 2.72
C ARG A 230 -10.89 -3.40 3.15
N LEU A 231 -11.81 -3.44 2.19
CA LEU A 231 -13.25 -3.40 2.40
C LEU A 231 -13.85 -4.78 2.13
N ALA A 232 -14.00 -5.55 3.20
CA ALA A 232 -14.70 -6.82 3.18
C ALA A 232 -16.10 -6.64 3.81
N PRO A 233 -17.18 -6.55 3.01
CA PRO A 233 -18.52 -6.70 3.54
C PRO A 233 -18.73 -8.18 3.90
N THR A 234 -18.71 -8.50 5.19
CA THR A 234 -19.00 -9.87 5.65
C THR A 234 -20.46 -9.92 6.09
N GLN A 235 -21.24 -10.79 5.44
CA GLN A 235 -22.50 -11.28 5.99
C GLN A 235 -22.15 -12.57 6.76
N THR A 236 -22.21 -12.52 8.09
CA THR A 236 -22.26 -13.74 8.89
C THR A 236 -23.65 -14.33 8.75
N ASP A 237 -23.80 -15.66 8.58
CA ASP A 237 -25.11 -16.33 8.48
C ASP A 237 -26.10 -15.82 9.54
N GLY A 238 -27.24 -15.30 9.09
CA GLY A 238 -28.31 -14.73 9.93
C GLY A 238 -28.02 -13.40 10.62
N GLY A 239 -26.88 -12.75 10.33
CA GLY A 239 -26.38 -11.61 11.10
C GLY A 239 -26.38 -10.24 10.42
N VAL A 240 -26.29 -9.21 11.25
CA VAL A 240 -26.19 -7.79 10.88
C VAL A 240 -24.97 -7.56 9.96
N PRO A 241 -25.12 -6.86 8.81
CA PRO A 241 -24.01 -6.58 7.90
C PRO A 241 -22.90 -5.78 8.60
N VAL A 242 -21.66 -6.25 8.41
CA VAL A 242 -20.45 -5.57 8.90
C VAL A 242 -19.70 -4.99 7.72
N ALA A 243 -19.41 -3.69 7.80
CA ALA A 243 -18.58 -2.98 6.84
C ALA A 243 -17.40 -2.37 7.58
N SER A 244 -16.18 -2.74 7.20
CA SER A 244 -14.97 -2.20 7.82
C SER A 244 -13.98 -1.70 6.79
N PHE A 245 -13.21 -0.69 7.17
CA PHE A 245 -12.00 -0.28 6.49
C PHE A 245 -10.95 -0.02 7.55
N VAL A 246 -9.93 -0.88 7.59
CA VAL A 246 -8.89 -0.87 8.62
C VAL A 246 -7.52 -0.71 7.97
N VAL A 247 -6.73 0.23 8.48
CA VAL A 247 -5.39 0.55 7.99
C VAL A 247 -4.39 0.36 9.13
N ASN A 248 -3.30 -0.37 8.85
CA ASN A 248 -2.11 -0.31 9.68
C ASN A 248 -1.30 0.93 9.30
N MET A 249 -1.27 1.93 10.18
CA MET A 249 -0.58 3.18 9.90
C MET A 249 0.93 3.06 9.94
N ALA A 250 1.49 2.07 10.63
CA ALA A 250 2.93 1.81 10.57
C ALA A 250 3.32 1.37 9.15
N GLU A 251 2.64 0.34 8.62
CA GLU A 251 2.88 -0.16 7.26
C GLU A 251 2.56 0.90 6.18
N ALA A 252 1.47 1.65 6.35
CA ALA A 252 1.08 2.69 5.39
C ALA A 252 2.11 3.82 5.33
N PHE A 253 2.61 4.26 6.49
CA PHE A 253 3.62 5.31 6.58
C PHE A 253 4.97 4.84 6.05
N GLU A 254 5.41 3.64 6.43
CA GLU A 254 6.66 3.05 5.96
C GLU A 254 6.66 2.90 4.43
N GLY A 255 5.62 2.27 3.87
CA GLY A 255 5.48 2.10 2.44
C GLY A 255 5.48 3.44 1.69
N PHE A 256 4.79 4.45 2.22
CA PHE A 256 4.76 5.80 1.65
C PHE A 256 6.15 6.45 1.67
N VAL A 257 6.81 6.48 2.82
CA VAL A 257 8.13 7.09 2.97
C VAL A 257 9.14 6.40 2.06
N THR A 258 9.16 5.06 2.03
CA THR A 258 10.03 4.28 1.16
C THR A 258 9.80 4.57 -0.31
N ALA A 259 8.53 4.62 -0.76
CA ALA A 259 8.18 4.94 -2.14
C ALA A 259 8.58 6.38 -2.52
N ALA A 260 8.33 7.35 -1.64
CA ALA A 260 8.66 8.76 -1.87
C ALA A 260 10.16 9.02 -1.86
N LEU A 261 10.90 8.41 -0.93
CA LEU A 261 12.37 8.46 -0.94
C LEU A 261 12.93 7.81 -2.20
N THR A 262 12.40 6.66 -2.62
CA THR A 262 12.84 5.97 -3.85
C THR A 262 12.67 6.87 -5.07
N ALA A 263 11.50 7.49 -5.24
CA ALA A 263 11.23 8.43 -6.32
C ALA A 263 12.18 9.64 -6.27
N ALA A 264 12.34 10.26 -5.10
CA ALA A 264 13.20 11.42 -4.91
C ALA A 264 14.68 11.13 -5.21
N PHE A 265 15.22 9.99 -4.73
CA PHE A 265 16.60 9.60 -5.01
C PHE A 265 16.83 9.31 -6.49
N ALA A 266 15.85 8.72 -7.19
CA ALA A 266 15.95 8.44 -8.62
C ALA A 266 16.07 9.72 -9.48
N GLU A 267 15.59 10.86 -9.00
CA GLU A 267 15.69 12.15 -9.71
C GLU A 267 17.09 12.79 -9.59
N ILE A 268 17.78 12.61 -8.46
CA ILE A 268 18.97 13.42 -8.13
C ILE A 268 20.25 12.64 -7.83
N SER A 269 20.17 11.30 -7.74
CA SER A 269 21.29 10.42 -7.44
C SER A 269 21.41 9.29 -8.48
N PRO A 270 22.62 8.92 -8.91
CA PRO A 270 22.84 7.79 -9.84
C PRO A 270 22.71 6.41 -9.17
N GLY A 271 22.36 6.35 -7.89
CA GLY A 271 22.31 5.13 -7.09
C GLY A 271 21.02 4.33 -7.21
N VAL A 272 20.97 3.20 -6.51
CA VAL A 272 19.80 2.33 -6.39
C VAL A 272 19.26 2.38 -4.98
N SER A 273 17.96 2.67 -4.86
CA SER A 273 17.21 2.64 -3.62
C SER A 273 16.53 1.28 -3.46
N VAL A 274 16.66 0.68 -2.28
CA VAL A 274 16.08 -0.62 -1.95
C VAL A 274 15.29 -0.48 -0.66
N GLY A 275 14.00 -0.78 -0.72
CA GLY A 275 13.15 -0.90 0.46
C GLY A 275 13.29 -2.27 1.11
N GLN A 276 13.07 -2.36 2.43
CA GLN A 276 13.18 -3.61 3.21
C GLN A 276 14.50 -4.35 2.91
N PHE A 277 15.62 -3.62 2.99
CA PHE A 277 16.92 -4.07 2.50
C PHE A 277 17.38 -5.35 3.22
N PRO A 278 17.52 -6.49 2.52
CA PRO A 278 17.83 -7.76 3.17
C PRO A 278 19.31 -7.82 3.56
N THR A 279 19.61 -7.86 4.85
CA THR A 279 20.97 -8.07 5.36
C THR A 279 20.95 -8.83 6.69
N HIS A 280 22.11 -9.05 7.30
CA HIS A 280 22.26 -9.79 8.56
C HIS A 280 23.07 -8.99 9.56
N LEU A 281 22.76 -9.13 10.83
CA LEU A 281 23.45 -8.45 11.92
C LEU A 281 24.82 -9.08 12.22
N ASP A 282 24.91 -10.39 12.03
CA ASP A 282 26.05 -11.24 12.36
C ASP A 282 26.74 -11.79 11.11
N GLU A 283 28.03 -12.08 11.24
CA GLU A 283 28.85 -12.61 10.13
C GLU A 283 28.39 -14.00 9.66
N GLU A 284 27.85 -14.81 10.57
CA GLU A 284 27.31 -16.14 10.30
C GLU A 284 25.93 -16.11 9.61
N ARG A 285 25.31 -14.92 9.53
CA ARG A 285 24.01 -14.68 8.89
C ARG A 285 22.83 -15.41 9.54
N HIS A 286 22.86 -15.61 10.86
CA HIS A 286 21.75 -16.20 11.61
C HIS A 286 20.69 -15.18 12.03
N GLN A 287 21.05 -13.89 12.09
CA GLN A 287 20.18 -12.81 12.56
C GLN A 287 19.83 -11.85 11.42
N PRO A 288 18.77 -12.14 10.64
CA PRO A 288 18.35 -11.26 9.56
C PRO A 288 17.85 -9.93 10.11
N ILE A 289 18.27 -8.85 9.46
CA ILE A 289 17.77 -7.50 9.70
C ILE A 289 17.33 -6.87 8.39
N ARG A 290 16.33 -5.99 8.48
CA ARG A 290 15.74 -5.31 7.32
C ARG A 290 15.57 -3.84 7.63
N PRO A 291 16.52 -2.97 7.27
CA PRO A 291 16.29 -1.53 7.25
C PRO A 291 15.20 -1.20 6.24
N ASP A 292 14.30 -0.28 6.60
CA ASP A 292 13.16 0.07 5.74
C ASP A 292 13.60 0.66 4.40
N PHE A 293 14.67 1.45 4.40
CA PHE A 293 15.21 2.09 3.19
C PHE A 293 16.74 2.17 3.23
N VAL A 294 17.38 1.69 2.16
CA VAL A 294 18.82 1.88 1.91
C VAL A 294 19.03 2.41 0.50
N HIS A 295 19.85 3.46 0.36
CA HIS A 295 20.31 3.94 -0.94
C HIS A 295 21.79 3.58 -1.14
N THR A 296 22.07 2.96 -2.27
CA THR A 296 23.41 2.47 -2.64
C THR A 296 23.94 3.22 -3.84
N VAL A 297 25.22 3.57 -3.86
CA VAL A 297 25.89 4.18 -5.01
C VAL A 297 27.10 3.31 -5.35
N GLY A 298 27.16 2.80 -6.58
CA GLY A 298 28.21 1.85 -6.98
C GLY A 298 28.21 0.56 -6.15
N GLY A 299 27.05 0.13 -5.65
CA GLY A 299 26.90 -1.07 -4.82
C GLY A 299 27.20 -0.88 -3.33
N ALA A 300 27.77 0.26 -2.93
CA ALA A 300 28.02 0.56 -1.52
C ALA A 300 26.83 1.30 -0.89
N PRO A 301 26.34 0.91 0.29
CA PRO A 301 25.38 1.71 1.07
C PRO A 301 25.93 3.11 1.34
N THR A 302 25.11 4.13 1.11
CA THR A 302 25.46 5.54 1.35
C THR A 302 24.48 6.24 2.29
N VAL A 303 23.25 5.74 2.35
CA VAL A 303 22.19 6.27 3.21
C VAL A 303 21.38 5.10 3.74
N VAL A 304 21.06 5.14 5.03
CA VAL A 304 20.04 4.30 5.65
C VAL A 304 18.99 5.19 6.30
N MET A 305 17.72 4.86 6.03
CA MET A 305 16.58 5.50 6.68
C MET A 305 15.60 4.46 7.19
N ASP A 306 14.95 4.77 8.30
CA ASP A 306 13.93 3.93 8.91
C ASP A 306 12.73 4.81 9.31
N ALA A 307 11.53 4.36 8.96
CA ALA A 307 10.30 5.14 9.07
C ALA A 307 9.47 4.67 10.26
N LYS A 308 9.21 5.57 11.22
CA LYS A 308 8.41 5.28 12.40
C LYS A 308 7.16 6.15 12.46
N TYR A 309 5.99 5.51 12.38
CA TYR A 309 4.70 6.19 12.57
C TYR A 309 4.41 6.51 14.05
N LYS A 310 5.20 7.41 14.62
CA LYS A 310 5.01 7.92 15.99
C LYS A 310 5.55 9.33 16.12
N THR A 311 4.95 10.06 17.06
CA THR A 311 5.39 11.38 17.49
C THR A 311 6.32 11.25 18.69
N GLY A 312 6.90 12.36 19.16
CA GLY A 312 7.76 12.35 20.34
C GLY A 312 9.26 12.24 20.06
N SER A 313 10.00 11.84 21.09
CA SER A 313 11.43 11.52 21.00
C SER A 313 11.61 10.07 20.53
N PRO A 314 12.71 9.75 19.82
CA PRO A 314 13.09 8.36 19.60
C PRO A 314 13.19 7.61 20.91
N ARG A 315 12.68 6.37 20.93
CA ARG A 315 12.91 5.48 22.06
C ARG A 315 14.31 4.88 21.96
N VAL A 316 14.76 4.28 23.05
CA VAL A 316 16.07 3.64 23.10
C VAL A 316 16.14 2.50 22.08
N GLU A 317 15.05 1.76 21.88
CA GLU A 317 14.99 0.65 20.93
C GLU A 317 15.18 1.11 19.48
N ASP A 318 14.62 2.27 19.11
CA ASP A 318 14.83 2.86 17.78
C ASP A 318 16.30 3.25 17.56
N SER A 319 16.93 3.73 18.63
CA SER A 319 18.34 4.11 18.60
C SER A 319 19.24 2.89 18.48
N TYR A 320 18.92 1.79 19.18
CA TYR A 320 19.63 0.52 19.05
C TYR A 320 19.48 -0.09 17.66
N GLN A 321 18.27 -0.05 17.11
CA GLN A 321 18.01 -0.52 15.75
C GLN A 321 18.84 0.26 14.72
N MET A 322 18.80 1.59 14.77
CA MET A 322 19.56 2.43 13.84
C MET A 322 21.08 2.29 14.03
N LEU A 323 21.54 2.13 15.28
CA LEU A 323 22.94 1.84 15.57
C LEU A 323 23.39 0.54 14.90
N ALA A 324 22.59 -0.53 15.02
CA ALA A 324 22.85 -1.81 14.38
C ALA A 324 22.90 -1.67 12.84
N TYR A 325 21.96 -0.94 12.24
CA TYR A 325 21.94 -0.69 10.80
C TYR A 325 23.19 0.05 10.33
N CYS A 326 23.56 1.14 11.01
CA CYS A 326 24.74 1.92 10.67
C CYS A 326 26.02 1.07 10.80
N THR A 327 26.10 0.22 11.83
CA THR A 327 27.25 -0.65 12.06
C THR A 327 27.40 -1.67 10.93
N VAL A 328 26.34 -2.39 10.59
CA VAL A 328 26.34 -3.42 9.54
C VAL A 328 26.61 -2.82 8.15
N LEU A 329 26.07 -1.62 7.89
CA LEU A 329 26.21 -0.96 6.59
C LEU A 329 27.48 -0.10 6.47
N GLY A 330 28.28 0.02 7.54
CA GLY A 330 29.49 0.85 7.54
C GLY A 330 29.21 2.35 7.43
N LEU A 331 28.07 2.82 7.94
CA LEU A 331 27.62 4.21 7.84
C LEU A 331 27.90 4.98 9.14
N ALA A 332 28.41 6.21 9.02
CA ALA A 332 28.61 7.11 10.17
C ALA A 332 27.33 7.86 10.58
N GLU A 333 26.28 7.83 9.75
CA GLU A 333 25.01 8.51 10.01
C GLU A 333 23.83 7.67 9.52
N GLY A 334 22.76 7.64 10.31
CA GLY A 334 21.48 7.04 9.95
C GLY A 334 20.31 7.97 10.29
N THR A 335 19.23 7.91 9.50
CA THR A 335 18.07 8.81 9.66
C THR A 335 16.82 8.05 10.10
N LEU A 336 16.23 8.48 11.20
CA LEU A 336 14.91 8.07 11.67
C LEU A 336 13.87 9.09 11.18
N VAL A 337 12.93 8.67 10.34
CA VAL A 337 11.84 9.49 9.81
C VAL A 337 10.59 9.30 10.68
N TYR A 338 10.23 10.32 11.46
CA TYR A 338 9.13 10.29 12.43
C TYR A 338 7.96 11.13 11.95
N VAL A 339 6.79 10.96 12.56
CA VAL A 339 5.67 11.89 12.36
C VAL A 339 5.92 13.16 13.19
N ALA A 340 5.73 14.33 12.57
CA ALA A 340 5.84 15.60 13.25
C ALA A 340 4.76 15.75 14.34
N ASP A 341 5.16 16.39 15.45
CA ASP A 341 4.24 16.98 16.41
C ASP A 341 4.49 18.51 16.43
N ARG A 342 3.45 19.28 16.78
CA ARG A 342 3.49 20.75 16.73
C ARG A 342 4.48 21.39 17.72
N THR A 343 5.08 20.59 18.60
CA THR A 343 5.81 21.06 19.78
C THR A 343 7.29 20.76 19.75
N ARG A 344 7.80 20.09 18.71
CA ARG A 344 9.21 19.71 18.62
C ARG A 344 9.89 20.24 17.38
N ASP A 345 11.20 20.34 17.50
CA ASP A 345 12.08 20.63 16.39
C ASP A 345 11.85 19.63 15.26
N HIS A 346 11.78 20.17 14.04
CA HIS A 346 11.66 19.40 12.80
C HIS A 346 12.78 18.37 12.66
N GLU A 347 13.94 18.66 13.24
CA GLU A 347 15.11 17.81 13.20
C GLU A 347 15.88 17.80 14.53
N LYS A 348 16.44 16.65 14.89
CA LYS A 348 17.38 16.52 16.01
C LYS A 348 18.48 15.52 15.69
N MET A 349 19.73 15.87 15.98
CA MET A 349 20.87 14.96 15.84
C MET A 349 21.35 14.48 17.22
N ALA A 350 21.72 13.20 17.31
CA ALA A 350 22.29 12.60 18.50
C ALA A 350 23.49 11.70 18.12
N THR A 351 24.69 12.07 18.57
CA THR A 351 25.89 11.24 18.40
C THR A 351 25.92 10.16 19.47
N ILE A 352 25.98 8.90 19.04
CA ILE A 352 25.97 7.74 19.93
C ILE A 352 27.36 7.57 20.54
N ARG A 353 27.41 7.62 21.87
CA ARG A 353 28.66 7.57 22.65
C ARG A 353 29.49 6.36 22.24
N ARG A 354 30.78 6.59 21.96
CA ARG A 354 31.80 5.57 21.64
C ARG A 354 31.53 4.74 20.38
N SER A 355 30.71 5.21 19.45
CA SER A 355 30.46 4.52 18.18
C SER A 355 30.95 5.29 16.94
N GLY A 356 31.07 6.63 17.04
CA GLY A 356 31.25 7.49 15.86
C GLY A 356 29.98 7.67 15.01
N ILE A 357 28.89 6.97 15.35
CA ILE A 357 27.62 7.00 14.63
C ILE A 357 26.74 8.13 15.13
N THR A 358 26.14 8.88 14.21
CA THR A 358 25.15 9.91 14.50
C THR A 358 23.77 9.49 14.02
N ILE A 359 22.78 9.57 14.91
CA ILE A 359 21.38 9.32 14.57
C ILE A 359 20.70 10.67 14.37
N ARG A 360 20.22 10.90 13.15
CA ARG A 360 19.37 12.04 12.80
C ARG A 360 17.91 11.62 12.95
N THR A 361 17.14 12.34 13.75
CA THR A 361 15.68 12.22 13.79
C THR A 361 15.09 13.36 12.98
N TRP A 362 14.41 13.04 11.90
CA TRP A 362 13.76 13.99 11.01
C TRP A 362 12.25 13.76 11.02
N ARG A 363 11.44 14.82 11.02
CA ARG A 363 9.99 14.73 11.26
C ARG A 363 9.17 15.18 10.04
N LEU A 364 8.33 14.29 9.54
CA LEU A 364 7.38 14.52 8.46
C LEU A 364 6.04 15.04 8.99
N ASP A 365 5.58 16.20 8.52
CA ASP A 365 4.22 16.67 8.80
C ASP A 365 3.19 15.93 7.91
N VAL A 366 2.58 14.88 8.48
CA VAL A 366 1.50 14.11 7.84
C VAL A 366 0.14 14.83 7.87
N GLY A 367 0.04 15.92 8.63
CA GLY A 367 -1.11 16.83 8.64
C GLY A 367 -1.15 17.77 7.44
N ALA A 368 -0.01 17.95 6.77
CA ALA A 368 0.10 18.78 5.58
C ALA A 368 -0.60 18.13 4.37
N ALA A 369 -0.91 18.96 3.37
CA ALA A 369 -1.44 18.48 2.10
C ALA A 369 -0.45 17.50 1.43
N PRO A 370 -0.93 16.48 0.68
CA PRO A 370 -0.09 15.50 -0.01
C PRO A 370 1.13 16.04 -0.75
N ALA A 371 0.96 17.09 -1.55
CA ALA A 371 2.07 17.71 -2.28
C ALA A 371 3.15 18.28 -1.35
N ARG A 372 2.78 18.77 -0.17
CA ARG A 372 3.72 19.27 0.84
C ARG A 372 4.42 18.14 1.58
N MET A 373 3.78 16.98 1.76
CA MET A 373 4.45 15.79 2.31
C MET A 373 5.57 15.31 1.38
N LEU A 374 5.30 15.22 0.08
CA LEU A 374 6.31 14.87 -0.93
C LEU A 374 7.45 15.90 -0.97
N ALA A 375 7.13 17.20 -0.98
CA ALA A 375 8.14 18.24 -1.00
C ALA A 375 9.07 18.20 0.23
N GLN A 376 8.56 17.89 1.42
CA GLN A 376 9.38 17.73 2.63
C GLN A 376 10.37 16.57 2.47
N LEU A 377 9.93 15.42 1.94
CA LEU A 377 10.80 14.27 1.69
C LEU A 377 11.83 14.54 0.59
N HIS A 378 11.45 15.25 -0.48
CA HIS A 378 12.40 15.68 -1.52
C HIS A 378 13.49 16.59 -0.94
N GLY A 379 13.12 17.51 -0.03
CA GLY A 379 14.09 18.35 0.70
C GLY A 379 15.07 17.52 1.53
N LEU A 380 14.57 16.53 2.28
CA LEU A 380 15.40 15.59 3.03
C LEU A 380 16.41 14.87 2.13
N VAL A 381 15.98 14.38 0.96
CA VAL A 381 16.87 13.68 0.02
C VAL A 381 17.93 14.62 -0.56
N ALA A 382 17.56 15.84 -0.92
CA ALA A 382 18.52 16.84 -1.41
C ALA A 382 19.63 17.12 -0.38
N ASP A 383 19.26 17.30 0.89
CA ASP A 383 20.22 17.49 1.98
C ASP A 383 21.15 16.27 2.14
N ARG A 384 20.61 15.05 2.03
CA ARG A 384 21.42 13.83 2.12
C ARG A 384 22.40 13.66 0.97
N VAL A 385 21.99 13.92 -0.26
CA VAL A 385 22.87 13.83 -1.42
C VAL A 385 23.97 14.90 -1.35
N ALA A 386 23.64 16.10 -0.88
CA ALA A 386 24.62 17.17 -0.67
C ALA A 386 25.66 16.81 0.41
N ALA A 387 25.27 16.10 1.47
CA ALA A 387 26.18 15.69 2.55
C ALA A 387 27.13 14.54 2.16
N VAL A 388 26.77 13.70 1.17
CA VAL A 388 27.58 12.55 0.73
C VAL A 388 28.63 12.94 -0.33
N ARG A 389 28.33 13.91 -1.22
CA ARG A 389 29.25 14.39 -2.27
C ARG A 389 30.63 14.88 -1.78
N PRO A 390 30.80 15.53 -0.62
CA PRO A 390 32.09 15.99 -0.11
C PRO A 390 33.05 14.86 0.26
N LEU A 391 32.53 13.69 0.67
CA LEU A 391 33.35 12.57 1.14
C LEU A 391 33.98 11.74 -0.01
N GLN A 392 33.45 11.85 -1.22
CA GLN A 392 33.99 11.14 -2.39
C GLN A 392 35.10 11.91 -3.12
N ARG A 393 35.22 13.23 -2.92
CA ARG A 393 36.28 14.05 -3.56
C ARG A 393 37.61 14.09 -2.81
N SER A 394 37.64 13.69 -1.53
CA SER A 394 38.87 13.67 -0.72
C SER A 394 39.67 12.36 -0.79
N GLY A 395 39.25 11.40 -1.63
CA GLY A 395 39.87 10.06 -1.73
C GLY A 395 40.89 9.85 -2.85
N LEU A 396 41.38 10.88 -3.53
CA LEU A 396 42.47 10.76 -4.52
C LEU A 396 43.84 10.87 -3.84
N ALA A 397 44.21 9.83 -3.09
CA ALA A 397 45.61 9.50 -2.82
C ALA A 397 45.87 8.10 -3.42
N SER A 398 46.88 8.02 -4.27
CA SER A 398 47.26 6.83 -5.07
C SER A 398 47.59 5.58 -4.21
N PRO A 399 47.51 4.37 -4.80
CA PRO A 399 47.43 3.12 -4.06
C PRO A 399 48.80 2.61 -3.63
N VAL A 400 48.89 2.06 -2.42
CA VAL A 400 49.95 1.14 -2.04
C VAL A 400 49.53 -0.26 -2.47
N SER A 401 50.29 -0.82 -3.41
CA SER A 401 50.19 -2.16 -3.96
C SER A 401 50.55 -3.25 -2.94
N GLY A 402 49.66 -4.23 -2.77
CA GLY A 402 49.85 -5.52 -2.09
C GLY A 402 48.71 -6.47 -2.48
N PRO A 403 48.95 -7.77 -2.68
CA PRO A 403 48.17 -8.58 -3.63
C PRO A 403 46.78 -8.95 -3.11
N LEU A 404 45.76 -8.79 -3.98
CA LEU A 404 44.44 -9.39 -3.81
C LEU A 404 44.49 -10.84 -4.25
N ASP A 405 44.22 -11.76 -3.33
CA ASP A 405 43.73 -13.09 -3.68
C ASP A 405 42.31 -12.98 -4.24
N THR A 406 42.15 -13.54 -5.43
CA THR A 406 40.95 -13.54 -6.25
C THR A 406 39.95 -14.60 -5.78
N LEU A 407 38.81 -14.19 -5.23
CA LEU A 407 37.57 -14.99 -5.25
C LEU A 407 36.37 -14.06 -5.46
N GLY A 408 36.02 -13.83 -6.72
CA GLY A 408 34.73 -13.23 -7.09
C GLY A 408 33.63 -14.29 -7.07
N PRO A 409 32.37 -13.92 -6.76
CA PRO A 409 31.24 -14.83 -6.93
C PRO A 409 30.86 -14.89 -8.41
N THR A 410 30.93 -16.09 -9.00
CA THR A 410 30.34 -16.39 -10.30
C THR A 410 28.82 -16.40 -10.13
N ILE A 411 28.13 -15.44 -10.74
CA ILE A 411 26.68 -15.48 -10.91
C ILE A 411 26.43 -16.40 -12.11
N ASP A 412 25.96 -17.61 -11.84
CA ASP A 412 25.54 -18.54 -12.88
C ASP A 412 24.15 -18.12 -13.38
N VAL A 413 24.11 -17.73 -14.64
CA VAL A 413 22.89 -17.46 -15.39
C VAL A 413 22.61 -18.71 -16.24
N ASP A 414 21.39 -19.19 -16.11
CA ASP A 414 20.68 -20.11 -17.03
C ASP A 414 20.59 -21.58 -16.60
N THR A 415 19.37 -22.02 -16.27
CA THR A 415 18.78 -23.15 -16.99
C THR A 415 17.26 -23.21 -16.79
N THR A 416 16.57 -23.12 -17.91
CA THR A 416 15.19 -23.54 -18.12
C THR A 416 15.08 -25.08 -18.16
N ARG A 417 13.85 -25.60 -17.94
CA ARG A 417 13.37 -27.02 -17.98
C ARG A 417 13.57 -27.78 -16.65
N GLY A 418 12.60 -28.48 -16.06
CA GLY A 418 11.28 -28.97 -16.46
C GLY A 418 11.03 -30.30 -15.69
N LEU A 419 9.76 -30.62 -15.39
CA LEU A 419 9.25 -31.86 -14.76
C LEU A 419 9.47 -31.93 -13.22
N LYS A 420 8.47 -32.11 -12.35
CA LYS A 420 7.13 -32.73 -12.39
C LYS A 420 6.15 -31.96 -11.52
#